data_AF-A0A1M6BL16-F1
#
_entry.id   AF-A0A1M6BL16-F1
#
_cell.length_a   1.000
_cell.length_b   1.000
_cell.length_c   1.000
_cell.angle_alpha   90.00
_cell.angle_beta   90.00
_cell.angle_gamma   90.00
#
_symmetry.space_group_name_H-M   'P 1'
#
loop_
_entity.id
_entity.type
_entity.pdbx_description
1 polymer ?
#
loop_
_entity_poly.entity_id
_entity_poly.type
_entity_poly.pdbx_seq_one_letter_code
_entity_poly.pdbx_strand_id
1 'polypeptide(L)'
;MKATFSMHHNERSLELELILAVCFLALVALIFLVLTFYKRSKKLAKVKRATHYQNIVDDLVFKILFGEQDLAECLTIYTTYENKKLFNKTLIKSLVSLHKSYVGEPKNRIEKFYEVSGLYQFSLKKLKSKSWVNQVEAIRDLSKLNYTKAFAEISALTISKREEIKKEAIIGSVLLNGISELEKFKNEELYFDDWMQSNFLYSLKIKQWEIFELKETLFQSKNESFLVLVARIIELYQLHIYYDVLVQMMQNCQKTKTKNDLKNIISRLK
;
A
#
# COMPACT_ATOMS: atom_id res chain seq x y z
N MET A 1 -82.86 1.68 -0.71
CA MET A 1 -82.25 3.04 -0.79
C MET A 1 -80.97 3.20 0.05
N LYS A 2 -80.72 2.44 1.12
CA LYS A 2 -79.44 2.49 1.88
C LYS A 2 -78.26 1.76 1.20
N ALA A 3 -78.50 0.70 0.42
CA ALA A 3 -77.45 -0.10 -0.22
C ALA A 3 -76.74 0.60 -1.39
N THR A 4 -77.45 1.45 -2.14
CA THR A 4 -76.89 2.20 -3.27
C THR A 4 -76.03 3.38 -2.83
N PHE A 5 -76.28 3.96 -1.65
CA PHE A 5 -75.48 5.05 -1.10
C PHE A 5 -74.14 4.55 -0.50
N SER A 6 -74.10 3.36 0.11
CA SER A 6 -72.85 2.78 0.61
C SER A 6 -71.93 2.28 -0.51
N MET A 7 -72.48 1.82 -1.63
CA MET A 7 -71.69 1.40 -2.80
C MET A 7 -70.93 2.58 -3.45
N HIS A 8 -71.61 3.70 -3.71
CA HIS A 8 -70.96 4.88 -4.31
C HIS A 8 -69.94 5.56 -3.39
N HIS A 9 -70.11 5.47 -2.06
CA HIS A 9 -69.10 6.00 -1.15
C HIS A 9 -67.81 5.16 -1.17
N ASN A 10 -67.95 3.84 -1.31
CA ASN A 10 -66.86 2.87 -1.35
C ASN A 10 -66.05 2.95 -2.66
N GLU A 11 -66.72 3.22 -3.78
CA GLU A 11 -66.05 3.45 -5.08
C GLU A 11 -65.17 4.70 -5.04
N ARG A 12 -65.68 5.82 -4.49
CA ARG A 12 -64.91 7.07 -4.37
C ARG A 12 -63.73 6.96 -3.41
N SER A 13 -63.84 6.19 -2.32
CA SER A 13 -62.70 5.96 -1.41
C SER A 13 -61.63 5.12 -2.08
N LEU A 14 -62.00 4.10 -2.86
CA LEU A 14 -61.05 3.27 -3.61
C LEU A 14 -60.31 4.08 -4.70
N GLU A 15 -61.01 4.97 -5.41
CA GLU A 15 -60.37 5.87 -6.38
C GLU A 15 -59.33 6.80 -5.73
N LEU A 16 -59.64 7.36 -4.56
CA LEU A 16 -58.72 8.23 -3.82
C LEU A 16 -57.50 7.46 -3.29
N GLU A 17 -57.70 6.24 -2.77
CA GLU A 17 -56.60 5.38 -2.33
C GLU A 17 -55.67 5.00 -3.49
N LEU A 18 -56.22 4.69 -4.66
CA LEU A 18 -55.44 4.40 -5.88
C LEU A 18 -54.65 5.62 -6.35
N ILE A 19 -55.26 6.81 -6.38
CA ILE A 19 -54.57 8.05 -6.76
C ILE A 19 -53.42 8.35 -5.78
N LEU A 20 -53.66 8.23 -4.47
CA LEU A 20 -52.62 8.42 -3.45
C LEU A 20 -51.48 7.40 -3.59
N ALA A 21 -51.80 6.13 -3.86
CA ALA A 21 -50.80 5.09 -4.09
C ALA A 21 -49.95 5.39 -5.34
N VAL A 22 -50.56 5.83 -6.44
CA VAL A 22 -49.84 6.23 -7.67
C VAL A 22 -48.98 7.46 -7.42
N CYS A 23 -49.49 8.49 -6.74
CA CYS A 23 -48.71 9.68 -6.37
C CYS A 23 -47.53 9.33 -5.46
N PHE A 24 -47.73 8.43 -4.49
CA PHE A 24 -46.66 7.96 -3.61
C PHE A 24 -45.58 7.20 -4.40
N LEU A 25 -45.97 6.28 -5.29
CA LEU A 25 -45.04 5.57 -6.17
C LEU A 25 -44.27 6.53 -7.10
N ALA A 26 -44.95 7.52 -7.67
CA ALA A 26 -44.33 8.56 -8.49
C ALA A 26 -43.33 9.40 -7.70
N LEU A 27 -43.67 9.78 -6.46
CA LEU A 27 -42.77 10.51 -5.56
C LEU A 27 -41.53 9.68 -5.20
N VAL A 28 -41.72 8.41 -4.87
CA VAL A 28 -40.61 7.49 -4.57
C VAL A 28 -39.71 7.33 -5.79
N ALA A 29 -40.28 7.13 -6.99
CA ALA A 29 -39.52 7.06 -8.24
C ALA A 29 -38.74 8.34 -8.53
N LEU A 30 -39.34 9.52 -8.29
CA LEU A 30 -38.69 10.82 -8.44
C LEU A 30 -37.49 10.96 -7.48
N ILE A 31 -37.66 10.59 -6.20
CA ILE A 31 -36.57 10.61 -5.21
C ILE A 31 -35.43 9.70 -5.65
N PHE A 32 -35.72 8.48 -6.10
CA PHE A 32 -34.71 7.55 -6.61
C PHE A 32 -33.96 8.12 -7.83
N LEU A 33 -34.67 8.77 -8.76
CA LEU A 33 -34.04 9.43 -9.90
C LEU A 33 -33.09 10.54 -9.45
N VAL A 34 -33.55 11.46 -8.59
CA VAL A 34 -32.73 12.57 -8.08
C VAL A 34 -31.48 12.06 -7.37
N LEU A 35 -31.62 11.05 -6.49
CA LEU A 35 -30.48 10.44 -5.79
C LEU A 35 -29.48 9.79 -6.77
N THR A 36 -29.98 9.12 -7.80
CA THR A 36 -29.14 8.47 -8.81
C THR A 36 -28.38 9.49 -9.65
N PHE A 37 -29.05 10.54 -10.13
CA PHE A 37 -28.42 11.64 -10.86
C PHE A 37 -27.39 12.36 -10.00
N TYR A 38 -27.70 12.66 -8.74
CA TYR A 38 -26.77 13.30 -7.82
C TYR A 38 -25.50 12.46 -7.59
N LYS A 39 -25.67 11.15 -7.29
CA LYS A 39 -24.54 10.22 -7.12
C LYS A 39 -23.69 10.13 -8.38
N ARG A 40 -24.32 10.05 -9.56
CA ARG A 40 -23.63 9.99 -10.85
C ARG A 40 -22.86 11.27 -11.14
N SER A 41 -23.47 12.43 -10.95
CA SER A 41 -22.81 13.74 -11.15
C SER A 41 -21.63 13.93 -10.20
N LYS A 42 -21.76 13.55 -8.92
CA LYS A 42 -20.63 13.55 -7.98
C LYS A 42 -19.52 12.61 -8.41
N LYS A 43 -19.85 11.40 -8.89
CA LYS A 43 -18.87 10.43 -9.41
C LYS A 43 -18.14 11.00 -10.62
N LEU A 44 -18.86 11.60 -11.57
CA LEU A 44 -18.27 12.22 -12.76
C LEU A 44 -17.36 13.40 -12.39
N ALA A 45 -17.78 14.27 -11.47
CA ALA A 45 -16.95 15.38 -10.99
C ALA A 45 -15.69 14.88 -10.25
N LYS A 46 -15.77 13.76 -9.54
CA LYS A 46 -14.62 13.12 -8.90
C LYS A 46 -13.66 12.54 -9.95
N VAL A 47 -14.18 11.87 -10.97
CA VAL A 47 -13.38 11.31 -12.07
C VAL A 47 -12.69 12.43 -12.84
N LYS A 48 -13.42 13.47 -13.25
CA LYS A 48 -12.85 14.63 -13.96
C LYS A 48 -11.71 15.28 -13.17
N ARG A 49 -11.88 15.48 -11.86
CA ARG A 49 -10.80 16.02 -10.99
C ARG A 49 -9.61 15.07 -10.88
N ALA A 50 -9.86 13.77 -10.78
CA ALA A 50 -8.80 12.77 -10.73
C ALA A 50 -8.00 12.74 -12.03
N THR A 51 -8.67 12.76 -13.19
CA THR A 51 -8.02 12.83 -14.51
C THR A 51 -7.25 14.13 -14.69
N HIS A 52 -7.82 15.26 -14.28
CA HIS A 52 -7.13 16.56 -14.36
C HIS A 52 -5.83 16.55 -13.55
N TYR A 53 -5.86 16.07 -12.30
CA TYR A 53 -4.64 15.96 -11.51
C TYR A 53 -3.69 14.90 -12.04
N GLN A 54 -4.19 13.80 -12.61
CA GLN A 54 -3.33 12.79 -13.22
C GLN A 54 -2.51 13.39 -14.37
N ASN A 55 -3.15 14.15 -15.27
CA ASN A 55 -2.44 14.79 -16.39
C ASN A 55 -1.33 15.74 -15.91
N ILE A 56 -1.59 16.54 -14.88
CA ILE A 56 -0.58 17.44 -14.30
C ILE A 56 0.55 16.63 -13.65
N VAL A 57 0.19 15.57 -12.91
CA VAL A 57 1.17 14.69 -12.27
C VAL A 57 2.04 13.99 -13.31
N ASP A 58 1.47 13.52 -14.41
CA ASP A 58 2.22 12.82 -15.46
C ASP A 58 3.26 13.74 -16.12
N ASP A 59 2.90 14.99 -16.42
CA ASP A 59 3.84 16.00 -16.92
C ASP A 59 4.94 16.31 -15.88
N LEU A 60 4.55 16.58 -14.64
CA LEU A 60 5.48 16.89 -13.56
C LEU A 60 6.47 15.74 -13.32
N VAL A 61 5.98 14.51 -13.31
CA VAL A 61 6.78 13.31 -13.10
C VAL A 61 7.74 13.07 -14.26
N PHE A 62 7.29 13.29 -15.51
CA PHE A 62 8.16 13.22 -16.67
C PHE A 62 9.32 14.22 -16.54
N LYS A 63 9.03 15.46 -16.14
CA LYS A 63 10.04 16.49 -15.87
C LYS A 63 10.99 16.10 -14.72
N ILE A 64 10.49 15.52 -13.64
CA ILE A 64 11.34 15.03 -12.53
C ILE A 64 12.32 13.96 -13.02
N LEU A 65 11.87 13.02 -13.86
CA LEU A 65 12.68 11.89 -14.30
C LEU A 65 13.74 12.31 -15.34
N PHE A 66 13.36 13.13 -16.32
CA PHE A 66 14.16 13.39 -17.51
C PHE A 66 14.61 14.85 -17.67
N GLY A 67 14.10 15.78 -16.87
CA GLY A 67 14.45 17.20 -16.94
C GLY A 67 15.86 17.44 -16.43
N GLU A 68 16.84 17.56 -17.32
CA GLU A 68 18.26 17.49 -16.96
C GLU A 68 18.70 18.50 -15.88
N GLN A 69 18.01 19.64 -15.67
CA GLN A 69 18.37 20.64 -14.65
C GLN A 69 17.22 21.38 -13.93
N ASP A 70 15.95 20.97 -14.11
CA ASP A 70 14.81 21.84 -13.78
C ASP A 70 13.97 21.45 -12.54
N LEU A 71 14.66 21.17 -11.43
CA LEU A 71 13.96 20.89 -10.18
C LEU A 71 13.16 22.12 -9.67
N ALA A 72 13.62 23.33 -9.98
CA ALA A 72 12.98 24.57 -9.57
C ALA A 72 11.60 24.78 -10.22
N GLU A 73 11.46 24.52 -11.53
CA GLU A 73 10.14 24.55 -12.19
C GLU A 73 9.23 23.46 -11.60
N CYS A 74 9.74 22.25 -11.37
CA CYS A 74 8.98 21.18 -10.76
C CYS A 74 8.42 21.57 -9.39
N LEU A 75 9.22 22.25 -8.56
CA LEU A 75 8.79 22.79 -7.26
C LEU A 75 7.74 23.90 -7.43
N THR A 76 7.88 24.77 -8.44
CA THR A 76 6.91 25.82 -8.74
C THR A 76 5.55 25.23 -9.14
N ILE A 77 5.54 24.21 -10.00
CA ILE A 77 4.33 23.46 -10.35
C ILE A 77 3.73 22.81 -9.09
N TYR A 78 4.56 22.17 -8.27
CA TYR A 78 4.10 21.51 -7.05
C TYR A 78 3.43 22.47 -6.06
N THR A 79 4.08 23.60 -5.75
CA THR A 79 3.57 24.60 -4.79
C THR A 79 2.19 25.14 -5.17
N THR A 80 1.88 25.22 -6.48
CA THR A 80 0.55 25.60 -6.97
C THR A 80 -0.56 24.64 -6.49
N TYR A 81 -0.23 23.36 -6.26
CA TYR A 81 -1.18 22.30 -5.93
C TYR A 81 -0.93 21.61 -4.58
N GLU A 82 0.09 22.01 -3.81
CA GLU A 82 0.52 21.34 -2.57
C GLU A 82 -0.62 21.18 -1.53
N ASN A 83 -1.57 22.12 -1.53
CA ASN A 83 -2.71 22.12 -0.61
C ASN A 83 -3.86 21.20 -1.07
N LYS A 84 -3.75 20.56 -2.24
CA LYS A 84 -4.78 19.70 -2.81
C LYS A 84 -4.48 18.22 -2.47
N LYS A 85 -5.21 17.69 -1.49
CA LYS A 85 -5.07 16.29 -1.01
C LYS A 85 -5.10 15.24 -2.14
N LEU A 86 -5.99 15.40 -3.13
CA LEU A 86 -6.10 14.45 -4.24
C LEU A 86 -4.86 14.50 -5.13
N PHE A 87 -4.34 15.69 -5.42
CA PHE A 87 -3.11 15.87 -6.18
C PHE A 87 -1.93 15.22 -5.47
N ASN A 88 -1.68 15.52 -4.19
CA ASN A 88 -0.58 14.90 -3.43
C ASN A 88 -0.70 13.37 -3.41
N LYS A 89 -1.91 12.84 -3.23
CA LYS A 89 -2.14 11.38 -3.25
C LYS A 89 -1.80 10.79 -4.61
N THR A 90 -2.22 11.42 -5.70
CA THR A 90 -1.92 10.97 -7.06
C THR A 90 -0.42 11.05 -7.35
N LEU A 91 0.22 12.16 -7.01
CA LEU A 91 1.65 12.38 -7.20
C LEU A 91 2.49 11.33 -6.47
N ILE A 92 2.25 11.11 -5.18
CA ILE A 92 2.98 10.09 -4.41
C ILE A 92 2.78 8.70 -5.01
N LYS A 93 1.56 8.36 -5.43
CA LYS A 93 1.29 7.06 -6.06
C LYS A 93 2.09 6.89 -7.35
N SER A 94 2.17 7.92 -8.20
CA SER A 94 2.99 7.91 -9.41
C SER A 94 4.47 7.77 -9.09
N LEU A 95 4.99 8.58 -8.14
CA LEU A 95 6.39 8.52 -7.71
C LEU A 95 6.76 7.13 -7.17
N VAL A 96 5.94 6.54 -6.29
CA VAL A 96 6.17 5.19 -5.75
C VAL A 96 6.15 4.14 -6.87
N SER A 97 5.25 4.26 -7.84
CA SER A 97 5.16 3.32 -8.96
C SER A 97 6.42 3.37 -9.85
N LEU A 98 6.96 4.56 -10.08
CA LEU A 98 8.11 4.77 -10.94
C LEU A 98 9.42 4.46 -10.23
N HIS A 99 9.54 4.84 -8.96
CA HIS A 99 10.69 4.51 -8.12
C HIS A 99 11.00 3.00 -8.10
N LYS A 100 9.96 2.17 -8.15
CA LYS A 100 10.07 0.71 -8.27
C LYS A 100 10.63 0.21 -9.61
N SER A 101 10.48 1.00 -10.66
CA SER A 101 10.77 0.61 -12.04
C SER A 101 12.11 1.17 -12.54
N TYR A 102 12.63 2.20 -11.88
CA TYR A 102 13.88 2.86 -12.25
C TYR A 102 15.01 2.60 -11.24
N VAL A 103 16.24 2.61 -11.74
CA VAL A 103 17.49 2.51 -10.96
C VAL A 103 18.41 3.68 -11.33
N GLY A 104 19.39 3.98 -10.49
CA GLY A 104 20.35 5.07 -10.75
C GLY A 104 19.75 6.47 -10.64
N GLU A 105 20.14 7.35 -11.55
CA GLU A 105 19.85 8.79 -11.47
C GLU A 105 18.35 9.16 -11.45
N PRO A 106 17.46 8.57 -12.28
CA PRO A 106 16.03 8.90 -12.22
C PRO A 106 15.39 8.55 -10.87
N LYS A 107 15.86 7.48 -10.22
CA LYS A 107 15.42 7.11 -8.87
C LYS A 107 15.86 8.15 -7.84
N ASN A 108 17.12 8.58 -7.90
CA ASN A 108 17.66 9.62 -7.03
C ASN A 108 16.90 10.96 -7.17
N ARG A 109 16.49 11.30 -8.40
CA ARG A 109 15.68 12.50 -8.68
C ARG A 109 14.30 12.43 -8.05
N ILE A 110 13.63 11.27 -8.08
CA ILE A 110 12.36 11.04 -7.37
C ILE A 110 12.54 11.27 -5.86
N GLU A 111 13.55 10.63 -5.26
CA GLU A 111 13.82 10.74 -3.82
C GLU A 111 14.12 12.20 -3.43
N LYS A 112 14.97 12.88 -4.20
CA LYS A 112 15.33 14.29 -3.99
C LYS A 112 14.11 15.22 -4.13
N PHE A 113 13.27 15.02 -5.15
CA PHE A 113 12.05 15.81 -5.30
C PHE A 113 11.10 15.60 -4.12
N TYR A 114 10.88 14.35 -3.70
CA TYR A 114 9.98 14.04 -2.58
C TYR A 114 10.41 14.72 -1.27
N GLU A 115 11.73 14.79 -1.04
CA GLU A 115 12.30 15.47 0.11
C GLU A 115 12.23 17.01 -0.02
N VAL A 116 12.78 17.59 -1.10
CA VAL A 116 12.91 19.05 -1.25
C VAL A 116 11.55 19.74 -1.41
N SER A 117 10.58 19.09 -2.05
CA SER A 117 9.21 19.63 -2.18
C SER A 117 8.44 19.67 -0.85
N GLY A 118 8.89 18.97 0.19
CA GLY A 118 8.11 18.81 1.40
C GLY A 118 6.92 17.85 1.27
N LEU A 119 6.76 17.17 0.11
CA LEU A 119 5.67 16.23 -0.13
C LEU A 119 5.63 15.09 0.90
N TYR A 120 6.77 14.73 1.49
CA TYR A 120 6.86 13.78 2.60
C TYR A 120 6.00 14.15 3.81
N GLN A 121 5.76 15.44 4.05
CA GLN A 121 4.91 15.92 5.15
C GLN A 121 3.47 15.40 5.03
N PHE A 122 2.98 15.22 3.80
CA PHE A 122 1.68 14.62 3.56
C PHE A 122 1.61 13.17 4.06
N SER A 123 2.68 12.40 3.84
CA SER A 123 2.78 11.02 4.33
C SER A 123 3.01 10.96 5.85
N LEU A 124 3.82 11.84 6.43
CA LEU A 124 3.99 11.93 7.89
C LEU A 124 2.67 12.25 8.61
N LYS A 125 1.86 13.17 8.05
CA LYS A 125 0.50 13.45 8.57
C LYS A 125 -0.40 12.20 8.52
N LYS A 126 -0.30 11.39 7.46
CA LYS A 126 -1.00 10.10 7.36
C LYS A 126 -0.47 9.07 8.35
N LEU A 127 0.83 9.07 8.67
CA LEU A 127 1.43 8.15 9.64
C LEU A 127 0.86 8.35 11.06
N LYS A 128 0.55 9.61 11.40
CA LYS A 128 -0.04 10.03 12.70
C LYS A 128 -1.57 9.91 12.75
N SER A 129 -2.21 9.42 11.69
CA SER A 129 -3.67 9.26 11.63
C SER A 129 -4.17 8.08 12.48
N LYS A 130 -5.36 8.22 13.07
CA LYS A 130 -6.06 7.11 13.76
C LYS A 130 -6.50 5.97 12.82
N SER A 131 -6.69 6.27 11.53
CA SER A 131 -7.01 5.25 10.53
C SER A 131 -5.77 4.41 10.21
N TRP A 132 -5.82 3.13 10.56
CA TRP A 132 -4.76 2.18 10.26
C TRP A 132 -4.44 2.09 8.75
N VAL A 133 -5.44 2.25 7.89
CA VAL A 133 -5.26 2.27 6.43
C VAL A 133 -4.33 3.41 6.03
N ASN A 134 -4.53 4.61 6.61
CA ASN A 134 -3.66 5.75 6.36
C ASN A 134 -2.24 5.50 6.90
N GLN A 135 -2.10 4.84 8.05
CA GLN A 135 -0.79 4.52 8.63
C GLN A 135 -0.02 3.54 7.73
N VAL A 136 -0.67 2.46 7.28
CA VAL A 136 -0.08 1.51 6.32
C VAL A 136 0.28 2.21 5.00
N GLU A 137 -0.61 3.06 4.46
CA GLU A 137 -0.31 3.85 3.26
C GLU A 137 0.89 4.77 3.48
N ALA A 138 0.98 5.42 4.66
CA ALA A 138 2.10 6.30 4.99
C ALA A 138 3.43 5.56 5.11
N ILE A 139 3.45 4.42 5.80
CA ILE A 139 4.66 3.58 5.93
C ILE A 139 5.16 3.20 4.54
N ARG A 140 4.25 2.76 3.64
CA ARG A 140 4.58 2.44 2.24
C ARG A 140 5.20 3.60 1.51
N ASP A 141 4.57 4.77 1.58
CA ASP A 141 5.04 5.95 0.84
C ASP A 141 6.43 6.36 1.32
N LEU A 142 6.61 6.49 2.64
CA LEU A 142 7.85 6.96 3.25
C LEU A 142 9.00 5.96 3.02
N SER A 143 8.75 4.67 3.21
CA SER A 143 9.79 3.64 3.03
C SER A 143 10.13 3.39 1.56
N LYS A 144 9.15 3.37 0.65
CA LYS A 144 9.40 3.13 -0.78
C LYS A 144 10.09 4.33 -1.44
N LEU A 145 9.76 5.55 -1.04
CA LEU A 145 10.46 6.76 -1.50
C LEU A 145 11.73 7.05 -0.70
N ASN A 146 12.22 6.08 0.08
CA ASN A 146 13.48 6.13 0.80
C ASN A 146 13.65 7.33 1.74
N TYR A 147 12.58 7.80 2.36
CA TYR A 147 12.63 8.91 3.31
C TYR A 147 13.11 8.41 4.70
N THR A 148 14.43 8.29 4.84
CA THR A 148 15.11 7.69 6.01
C THR A 148 14.83 8.43 7.33
N LYS A 149 14.54 9.73 7.28
CA LYS A 149 14.17 10.53 8.46
C LYS A 149 12.89 10.04 9.16
N ALA A 150 12.04 9.28 8.49
CA ALA A 150 10.86 8.66 9.10
C ALA A 150 11.15 7.33 9.80
N PHE A 151 12.40 6.82 9.78
CA PHE A 151 12.74 5.51 10.30
C PHE A 151 12.31 5.32 11.76
N ALA A 152 12.60 6.27 12.64
CA ALA A 152 12.23 6.17 14.05
C ALA A 152 10.70 6.08 14.24
N GLU A 153 9.93 6.91 13.52
CA GLU A 153 8.46 6.90 13.59
C GLU A 153 7.87 5.58 13.04
N ILE A 154 8.47 5.02 11.98
CA ILE A 154 8.04 3.73 11.40
C ILE A 154 8.42 2.57 12.32
N SER A 155 9.64 2.57 12.86
CA SER A 155 10.15 1.50 13.72
C SER A 155 9.33 1.37 15.01
N ALA A 156 8.85 2.49 15.56
CA ALA A 156 7.94 2.50 16.71
C ALA A 156 6.60 1.78 16.44
N LEU A 157 6.18 1.63 15.17
CA LEU A 157 4.94 0.94 14.80
C LEU A 157 5.12 -0.58 14.63
N THR A 158 6.34 -1.11 14.74
CA THR A 158 6.61 -2.55 14.65
C THR A 158 6.00 -3.33 15.83
N ILE A 159 5.77 -2.68 16.97
CA ILE A 159 5.10 -3.25 18.14
C ILE A 159 3.58 -3.01 18.15
N SER A 160 3.01 -2.52 17.06
CA SER A 160 1.57 -2.26 16.97
C SER A 160 0.74 -3.52 17.24
N LYS A 161 -0.35 -3.38 18.00
CA LYS A 161 -1.33 -4.45 18.22
C LYS A 161 -2.05 -4.87 16.94
N ARG A 162 -2.08 -3.99 15.95
CA ARG A 162 -2.72 -4.25 14.66
C ARG A 162 -1.72 -4.89 13.72
N GLU A 163 -2.00 -6.12 13.32
CA GLU A 163 -1.11 -6.93 12.50
C GLU A 163 -0.77 -6.26 11.17
N GLU A 164 -1.72 -5.59 10.50
CA GLU A 164 -1.44 -4.94 9.21
C GLU A 164 -0.44 -3.78 9.34
N ILE A 165 -0.50 -3.03 10.45
CA ILE A 165 0.46 -1.96 10.74
C ILE A 165 1.81 -2.57 11.09
N LYS A 166 1.84 -3.57 11.97
CA LYS A 166 3.07 -4.26 12.39
C LYS A 166 3.82 -4.83 11.19
N LYS A 167 3.12 -5.58 10.31
CA LYS A 167 3.69 -6.15 9.07
C LYS A 167 4.32 -5.08 8.19
N GLU A 168 3.57 -4.01 7.91
CA GLU A 168 4.07 -2.94 7.06
C GLU A 168 5.23 -2.17 7.70
N ALA A 169 5.18 -1.93 9.01
CA ALA A 169 6.24 -1.24 9.74
C ALA A 169 7.55 -2.04 9.75
N ILE A 170 7.49 -3.36 9.89
CA ILE A 170 8.66 -4.23 9.78
C ILE A 170 9.26 -4.14 8.37
N ILE A 171 8.42 -4.25 7.33
CA ILE A 171 8.87 -4.08 5.93
C ILE A 171 9.50 -2.72 5.72
N GLY A 172 8.83 -1.65 6.18
CA GLY A 172 9.32 -0.28 6.05
C GLY A 172 10.65 -0.05 6.77
N SER A 173 10.82 -0.66 7.95
CA SER A 173 12.07 -0.56 8.72
C SER A 173 13.23 -1.21 7.98
N VAL A 174 13.03 -2.41 7.44
CA VAL A 174 14.05 -3.11 6.62
C VAL A 174 14.35 -2.32 5.35
N LEU A 175 13.33 -1.83 4.64
CA LEU A 175 13.48 -1.00 3.43
C LEU A 175 14.38 0.23 3.64
N LEU A 176 14.28 0.86 4.81
CA LEU A 176 15.02 2.08 5.15
C LEU A 176 16.41 1.82 5.72
N ASN A 177 16.59 0.75 6.51
CA ASN A 177 17.82 0.54 7.30
C ASN A 177 18.54 -0.79 7.05
N GLY A 178 18.10 -1.58 6.07
CA GLY A 178 18.84 -2.75 5.63
C GLY A 178 18.42 -4.08 6.25
N ILE A 179 19.08 -5.13 5.77
CA ILE A 179 18.84 -6.52 6.20
C ILE A 179 19.15 -6.75 7.69
N SER A 180 20.04 -5.93 8.28
CA SER A 180 20.36 -6.00 9.72
C SER A 180 19.12 -5.78 10.59
N GLU A 181 18.10 -5.06 10.11
CA GLU A 181 16.84 -4.92 10.83
C GLU A 181 16.06 -6.22 10.95
N LEU A 182 16.22 -7.18 10.02
CA LEU A 182 15.52 -8.47 10.08
C LEU A 182 15.87 -9.27 11.34
N GLU A 183 17.10 -9.12 11.85
CA GLU A 183 17.55 -9.83 13.05
C GLU A 183 16.67 -9.52 14.27
N LYS A 184 16.16 -8.30 14.37
CA LYS A 184 15.26 -7.87 15.47
C LYS A 184 13.95 -8.64 15.47
N PHE A 185 13.49 -9.09 14.30
CA PHE A 185 12.18 -9.71 14.11
C PHE A 185 12.24 -11.23 13.96
N LYS A 186 13.44 -11.82 14.04
CA LYS A 186 13.64 -13.26 13.77
C LYS A 186 12.80 -14.15 14.67
N ASN A 187 12.51 -13.76 15.91
CA ASN A 187 11.77 -14.57 16.88
C ASN A 187 10.36 -14.01 17.17
N GLU A 188 9.88 -13.08 16.35
CA GLU A 188 8.49 -12.61 16.44
C GLU A 188 7.53 -13.75 16.14
N GLU A 189 6.39 -13.77 16.83
CA GLU A 189 5.31 -14.73 16.56
C GLU A 189 4.61 -14.49 15.21
N LEU A 190 4.84 -13.31 14.62
CA LEU A 190 4.27 -12.91 13.34
C LEU A 190 4.67 -13.87 12.22
N TYR A 191 3.69 -14.41 11.50
CA TYR A 191 3.95 -15.21 10.31
C TYR A 191 4.41 -14.31 9.14
N PHE A 192 5.61 -14.61 8.62
CA PHE A 192 6.17 -13.96 7.43
C PHE A 192 5.52 -14.58 6.19
N ASP A 193 4.39 -14.03 5.78
CA ASP A 193 3.67 -14.47 4.59
C ASP A 193 4.43 -14.17 3.28
N ASP A 194 3.99 -14.75 2.17
CA ASP A 194 4.64 -14.59 0.87
C ASP A 194 4.70 -13.13 0.42
N TRP A 195 3.75 -12.30 0.83
CA TRP A 195 3.78 -10.87 0.55
C TRP A 195 4.92 -10.18 1.29
N MET A 196 5.08 -10.42 2.60
CA MET A 196 6.22 -9.87 3.36
C MET A 196 7.55 -10.33 2.76
N GLN A 197 7.69 -11.64 2.53
CA GLN A 197 8.90 -12.21 1.97
C GLN A 197 9.25 -11.64 0.60
N SER A 198 8.26 -11.49 -0.28
CA SER A 198 8.45 -10.87 -1.60
C SER A 198 8.92 -9.42 -1.50
N ASN A 199 8.37 -8.64 -0.56
CA ASN A 199 8.81 -7.26 -0.36
C ASN A 199 10.27 -7.22 0.13
N PHE A 200 10.67 -8.10 1.05
CA PHE A 200 12.07 -8.16 1.51
C PHE A 200 13.02 -8.52 0.37
N LEU A 201 12.75 -9.59 -0.37
CA LEU A 201 13.59 -10.03 -1.49
C LEU A 201 13.70 -8.96 -2.58
N TYR A 202 12.59 -8.31 -2.91
CA TYR A 202 12.56 -7.20 -3.85
C TYR A 202 13.43 -6.02 -3.39
N SER A 203 13.34 -5.67 -2.09
CA SER A 203 14.09 -4.57 -1.50
C SER A 203 15.59 -4.83 -1.53
N LEU A 204 15.98 -6.06 -1.17
CA LEU A 204 17.36 -6.53 -1.19
C LEU A 204 17.97 -6.42 -2.58
N LYS A 205 17.25 -6.93 -3.59
CA LYS A 205 17.66 -6.89 -4.99
C LYS A 205 17.91 -5.48 -5.51
N ILE A 206 17.02 -4.52 -5.18
CA ILE A 206 17.10 -3.15 -5.71
C ILE A 206 18.10 -2.28 -4.98
N LYS A 207 18.23 -2.46 -3.67
CA LYS A 207 19.19 -1.68 -2.87
C LYS A 207 20.62 -2.16 -3.07
N GLN A 208 20.81 -3.33 -3.68
CA GLN A 208 22.12 -3.97 -3.84
C GLN A 208 22.93 -3.95 -2.54
N TRP A 209 22.26 -4.17 -1.40
CA TRP A 209 22.99 -4.26 -0.14
C TRP A 209 24.00 -5.38 -0.27
N GLU A 210 25.26 -5.05 0.00
CA GLU A 210 26.33 -6.02 -0.02
C GLU A 210 26.09 -6.97 1.15
N ILE A 211 25.56 -8.16 0.83
CA ILE A 211 25.43 -9.24 1.79
C ILE A 211 26.74 -10.01 1.74
N PHE A 212 27.74 -9.51 2.46
CA PHE A 212 29.01 -10.21 2.58
C PHE A 212 28.84 -11.47 3.43
N GLU A 213 28.12 -11.38 4.55
CA GLU A 213 27.87 -12.51 5.45
C GLU A 213 26.52 -12.37 6.15
N LEU A 214 25.69 -13.42 6.08
CA LEU A 214 24.52 -13.55 6.93
C LEU A 214 24.96 -14.01 8.31
N LYS A 215 24.53 -13.30 9.35
CA LYS A 215 24.81 -13.71 10.73
C LYS A 215 24.20 -15.07 11.03
N GLU A 216 24.97 -15.93 11.70
CA GLU A 216 24.52 -17.26 12.13
C GLU A 216 23.23 -17.21 12.96
N THR A 217 23.06 -16.12 13.70
CA THR A 217 21.89 -15.86 14.54
C THR A 217 20.56 -15.87 13.77
N LEU A 218 20.57 -15.65 12.45
CA LEU A 218 19.39 -15.68 11.57
C LEU A 218 18.89 -17.10 11.30
N PHE A 219 19.78 -18.10 11.30
CA PHE A 219 19.46 -19.50 11.00
C PHE A 219 18.83 -20.25 12.18
N GLN A 220 18.91 -19.68 13.39
CA GLN A 220 18.46 -20.28 14.65
C GLN A 220 17.08 -19.75 15.10
N SER A 221 16.34 -19.12 14.20
CA SER A 221 15.01 -18.58 14.51
C SER A 221 14.01 -19.69 14.86
N LYS A 222 13.18 -19.45 15.88
CA LYS A 222 12.01 -20.30 16.20
C LYS A 222 10.86 -20.12 15.20
N ASN A 223 10.88 -19.05 14.42
CA ASN A 223 9.88 -18.74 13.43
C ASN A 223 10.24 -19.40 12.09
N GLU A 224 9.63 -20.55 11.82
CA GLU A 224 9.87 -21.29 10.57
C GLU A 224 9.60 -20.49 9.29
N SER A 225 8.65 -19.55 9.30
CA SER A 225 8.40 -18.69 8.13
C SER A 225 9.52 -17.67 7.90
N PHE A 226 10.19 -17.25 8.96
CA PHE A 226 11.42 -16.46 8.89
C PHE A 226 12.58 -17.30 8.34
N LEU A 227 12.71 -18.57 8.74
CA LEU A 227 13.74 -19.46 8.18
C LEU A 227 13.58 -19.64 6.66
N VAL A 228 12.35 -19.73 6.15
CA VAL A 228 12.09 -19.73 4.70
C VAL A 228 12.53 -18.43 4.04
N LEU A 229 12.27 -17.27 4.68
CA LEU A 229 12.77 -15.99 4.18
C LEU A 229 14.31 -15.99 4.08
N VAL A 230 15.00 -16.42 5.13
CA VAL A 230 16.48 -16.50 5.14
C VAL A 230 16.98 -17.42 4.02
N ALA A 231 16.34 -18.57 3.81
CA ALA A 231 16.70 -19.46 2.71
C ALA A 231 16.48 -18.83 1.33
N ARG A 232 15.38 -18.09 1.14
CA ARG A 232 15.12 -17.33 -0.11
C ARG A 232 16.14 -16.21 -0.32
N ILE A 233 16.69 -15.62 0.74
CA ILE A 233 17.77 -14.63 0.65
C ILE A 233 19.07 -15.31 0.20
N ILE A 234 19.42 -16.46 0.78
CA ILE A 234 20.57 -17.27 0.35
C ILE A 234 20.46 -17.61 -1.14
N GLU A 235 19.27 -18.03 -1.58
CA GLU A 235 18.98 -18.31 -2.98
C GLU A 235 19.11 -17.07 -3.87
N LEU A 236 18.55 -15.93 -3.47
CA LEU A 236 18.61 -14.69 -4.25
C LEU A 236 20.05 -14.26 -4.56
N TYR A 237 20.97 -14.46 -3.61
CA TYR A 237 22.37 -14.07 -3.73
C TYR A 237 23.32 -15.23 -4.06
N GLN A 238 22.79 -16.44 -4.30
CA GLN A 238 23.58 -17.63 -4.63
C GLN A 238 24.71 -17.90 -3.60
N LEU A 239 24.40 -17.77 -2.31
CA LEU A 239 25.38 -17.93 -1.23
C LEU A 239 25.60 -19.42 -0.91
N HIS A 240 26.25 -20.15 -1.83
CA HIS A 240 26.46 -21.61 -1.75
C HIS A 240 27.18 -22.06 -0.45
N ILE A 241 27.95 -21.17 0.18
CA ILE A 241 28.61 -21.40 1.47
C ILE A 241 27.63 -21.81 2.59
N TYR A 242 26.35 -21.45 2.48
CA TYR A 242 25.32 -21.79 3.47
C TYR A 242 24.51 -23.05 3.12
N TYR A 243 24.92 -23.85 2.12
CA TYR A 243 24.18 -25.04 1.70
C TYR A 243 23.95 -26.03 2.86
N ASP A 244 25.01 -26.38 3.60
CA ASP A 244 24.89 -27.33 4.71
C ASP A 244 24.02 -26.77 5.85
N VAL A 245 24.10 -25.46 6.09
CA VAL A 245 23.24 -24.76 7.05
C VAL A 245 21.77 -24.89 6.67
N LEU A 246 21.42 -24.76 5.39
CA LEU A 246 20.05 -24.95 4.91
C LEU A 246 19.54 -26.38 5.11
N VAL A 247 20.40 -27.39 4.90
CA VAL A 247 20.05 -28.80 5.13
C VAL A 247 19.75 -29.03 6.62
N GLN A 248 20.57 -28.50 7.52
CA GLN A 248 20.35 -28.57 8.97
C GLN A 248 19.07 -27.84 9.38
N MET A 249 18.83 -26.63 8.86
CA MET A 249 17.59 -25.88 9.10
C MET A 249 16.34 -26.68 8.70
N MET A 250 16.36 -27.33 7.53
CA MET A 250 15.25 -28.16 7.05
C MET A 250 14.96 -29.35 7.97
N GLN A 251 16.00 -30.00 8.50
CA GLN A 251 15.85 -31.13 9.43
C GLN A 251 15.19 -30.70 10.75
N ASN A 252 15.54 -29.51 11.24
CA ASN A 252 15.05 -28.97 12.52
C ASN A 252 13.64 -28.36 12.45
N CYS A 253 13.11 -28.11 11.24
CA CYS A 253 11.75 -27.62 11.09
C CYS A 253 10.72 -28.66 11.54
N GLN A 254 9.58 -28.21 12.05
CA GLN A 254 8.47 -29.08 12.44
C GLN A 254 7.40 -29.13 11.35
N LYS A 255 7.07 -27.99 10.71
CA LYS A 255 5.97 -27.94 9.74
C LYS A 255 6.36 -28.51 8.38
N THR A 256 5.52 -29.39 7.85
CA THR A 256 5.71 -30.02 6.52
C THR A 256 5.82 -28.99 5.39
N LYS A 257 5.01 -27.92 5.44
CA LYS A 257 5.07 -26.84 4.44
C LYS A 257 6.47 -26.22 4.38
N THR A 258 7.01 -25.82 5.53
CA THR A 258 8.36 -25.25 5.66
C THR A 258 9.43 -26.18 5.09
N LYS A 259 9.35 -27.49 5.42
CA LYS A 259 10.30 -28.49 4.89
C LYS A 259 10.25 -28.57 3.37
N ASN A 260 9.06 -28.55 2.78
CA ASN A 260 8.89 -28.59 1.32
C ASN A 260 9.42 -27.31 0.67
N ASP A 261 9.15 -26.14 1.25
CA ASP A 261 9.67 -24.86 0.76
C ASP A 261 11.20 -24.84 0.79
N LEU A 262 11.81 -25.26 1.90
CA LEU A 262 13.28 -25.36 2.03
C LEU A 262 13.86 -26.40 1.06
N LYS A 263 13.24 -27.58 0.91
CA LYS A 263 13.69 -28.60 -0.05
C LYS A 263 13.72 -28.07 -1.48
N ASN A 264 12.69 -27.32 -1.88
CA ASN A 264 12.62 -26.72 -3.21
C ASN A 264 13.74 -25.68 -3.40
N ILE A 265 13.98 -24.83 -2.40
CA ILE A 265 15.06 -23.83 -2.43
C ILE A 265 16.43 -24.51 -2.54
N ILE A 266 16.70 -25.50 -1.69
CA ILE A 266 17.96 -26.26 -1.68
C ILE A 266 18.21 -26.94 -3.04
N SER A 267 17.16 -27.48 -3.68
CA SER A 267 17.30 -28.12 -4.99
C SER A 267 17.70 -27.17 -6.11
N ARG A 268 17.41 -25.87 -5.99
CA ARG A 268 17.77 -24.83 -6.96
C ARG A 268 19.15 -24.20 -6.70
N LEU A 269 19.73 -24.46 -5.53
CA LEU A 269 21.07 -24.03 -5.12
C LEU A 269 22.17 -25.07 -5.43
N LYS A 270 21.78 -26.30 -5.78
CA LYS A 270 22.67 -27.34 -6.30
C LYS A 270 23.07 -27.05 -7.74
#